data_AF-A0A0D2E3Y7-F1
#
_entry.id   AF-A0A0D2E3Y7-F1
#
_cell.length_a   1.000
_cell.length_b   1.000
_cell.length_c   1.000
_cell.angle_alpha   90.00
_cell.angle_beta   90.00
_cell.angle_gamma   90.00
#
_symmetry.space_group_name_H-M   'P 1'
#
loop_
_entity.id
_entity.type
_entity.pdbx_description
1 polymer ?
#
loop_
_entity_poly.entity_id
_entity_poly.type
_entity_poly.pdbx_seq_one_letter_code
_entity_poly.pdbx_strand_id
1 'polypeptide(L)'
;MASKNIDYSATLSSLRTQQAQHPLSILALAEPITASQSQPNISTAQPRPSDVSSHNASDLDNGQLTPSSLSADLAHYKDLFAKLRFSYLEQVTKEKYLRSIVGDPPLVVTHDDNLELEAKLAGMKSELKAKKEGVEALVKDMEAQATMLADVYEDIQMGMDVLETVPAEIETLRGQVEALKREVAGKRDGTGTGTTTTTNDPRMNMSLEATRQALAEQTGRTREIEEQIAALQRELPGKMERMEAVDRELAELDRRRNESARLAAEERKRKEMGGRDEVEELARWYRSQEVVLRGLGLGVEG
;
A
#
# COMPACT_ATOMS: atom_id res chain seq x y z
N MET A 1 18.62 21.10 -13.76
CA MET A 1 18.67 19.82 -14.51
C MET A 1 17.40 19.73 -15.32
N ALA A 2 17.50 19.89 -16.64
CA ALA A 2 16.34 19.84 -17.52
C ALA A 2 15.85 18.41 -17.58
N SER A 3 14.73 18.12 -16.90
CA SER A 3 13.98 16.90 -17.13
C SER A 3 13.60 16.88 -18.61
N LYS A 4 14.29 16.07 -19.42
CA LYS A 4 13.77 15.66 -20.72
C LYS A 4 12.39 15.10 -20.42
N ASN A 5 11.36 15.81 -20.86
CA ASN A 5 9.99 15.35 -20.75
C ASN A 5 9.87 14.20 -21.76
N ILE A 6 10.29 13.01 -21.34
CA ILE A 6 10.20 11.80 -22.13
C ILE A 6 8.72 11.48 -22.17
N ASP A 7 8.12 11.63 -23.35
CA ASP A 7 6.73 11.27 -23.57
C ASP A 7 6.64 9.75 -23.65
N TYR A 8 6.43 9.13 -22.48
CA TYR A 8 6.37 7.68 -22.32
C TYR A 8 5.27 7.05 -23.18
N SER A 9 4.20 7.80 -23.46
CA SER A 9 3.09 7.35 -24.31
C SER A 9 3.49 7.29 -25.79
N ALA A 10 4.26 8.26 -26.26
CA ALA A 10 4.83 8.28 -27.61
C ALA A 10 5.86 7.15 -27.80
N THR A 11 6.66 6.84 -26.78
CA THR A 11 7.61 5.71 -26.85
C THR A 11 6.90 4.36 -26.87
N LEU A 12 5.87 4.16 -26.04
CA LEU A 12 5.12 2.90 -25.98
C LEU A 12 4.37 2.65 -27.31
N SER A 13 3.72 3.67 -27.86
CA SER A 13 3.04 3.57 -29.16
C SER A 13 3.99 3.26 -30.31
N SER A 14 5.18 3.88 -30.33
CA SER A 14 6.22 3.54 -31.32
C SER A 14 6.69 2.08 -31.19
N LEU A 15 6.85 1.59 -29.96
CA LEU A 15 7.31 0.22 -29.68
C LEU A 15 6.24 -0.82 -30.05
N ARG A 16 4.95 -0.58 -29.71
CA ARG A 16 3.83 -1.42 -30.19
C ARG A 16 3.70 -1.42 -31.70
N THR A 17 3.95 -0.28 -32.37
CA THR A 17 3.91 -0.20 -33.84
C THR A 17 5.02 -1.04 -34.46
N GLN A 18 6.23 -1.01 -33.89
CA GLN A 18 7.35 -1.85 -34.34
C GLN A 18 7.07 -3.35 -34.12
N GLN A 19 6.50 -3.72 -32.97
CA GLN A 19 6.10 -5.11 -32.69
C GLN A 19 5.01 -5.61 -33.65
N ALA A 20 4.05 -4.76 -34.01
CA ALA A 20 3.00 -5.09 -34.98
C ALA A 20 3.53 -5.21 -36.41
N GLN A 21 4.56 -4.43 -36.77
CA GLN A 21 5.23 -4.51 -38.08
C GLN A 21 6.06 -5.79 -38.24
N HIS A 22 6.63 -6.30 -37.14
CA HIS A 22 7.47 -7.49 -37.13
C HIS A 22 7.00 -8.49 -36.07
N PRO A 23 5.87 -9.19 -36.28
CA PRO A 23 5.44 -10.22 -35.35
C PRO A 23 6.46 -11.36 -35.35
N LEU A 24 7.14 -11.55 -34.22
CA LEU A 24 8.07 -12.65 -33.98
C LEU A 24 7.30 -13.96 -33.79
N SER A 25 6.64 -14.43 -34.86
CA SER A 25 6.00 -15.74 -34.92
C SER A 25 6.89 -16.67 -35.73
N ILE A 26 7.03 -17.92 -35.28
CA ILE A 26 7.77 -18.97 -35.99
C ILE A 26 7.28 -19.07 -37.45
N LEU A 27 5.98 -18.87 -37.69
CA LEU A 27 5.39 -18.90 -39.03
C LEU A 27 5.80 -17.70 -39.90
N ALA A 28 5.86 -16.50 -39.31
CA ALA A 28 6.28 -15.28 -40.02
C ALA A 28 7.80 -15.27 -40.31
N LEU A 29 8.59 -15.88 -39.41
CA LEU A 29 10.04 -16.02 -39.59
C LEU A 29 10.40 -17.16 -40.56
N ALA A 30 9.54 -18.17 -40.69
CA ALA A 30 9.74 -19.29 -41.62
C ALA A 30 9.31 -18.98 -43.06
N GLU A 31 8.37 -18.04 -43.27
CA GLU A 31 7.88 -17.63 -44.60
C GLU A 31 8.98 -17.23 -45.60
N PRO A 32 10.00 -16.41 -45.26
CA PRO A 32 11.09 -16.11 -46.18
C PRO A 32 11.95 -17.35 -46.53
N ILE A 33 12.09 -18.31 -45.60
CA ILE A 33 12.87 -19.53 -45.81
C ILE A 33 12.14 -20.48 -46.78
N THR A 34 10.82 -20.63 -46.61
CA THR A 34 9.98 -21.47 -47.49
C THR A 34 9.76 -20.81 -48.86
N ALA A 35 9.62 -19.49 -48.92
CA ALA A 35 9.54 -18.74 -50.18
C ALA A 35 10.82 -18.86 -51.01
N SER A 36 11.99 -18.89 -50.35
CA SER A 36 13.29 -19.07 -51.02
C SER A 36 13.50 -20.50 -51.56
N GLN A 37 12.86 -21.52 -50.97
CA GLN A 37 12.87 -22.89 -51.50
C GLN A 37 11.90 -23.11 -52.66
N SER A 38 10.93 -22.20 -52.84
CA SER A 38 9.90 -22.28 -53.88
C SER A 38 10.32 -21.71 -55.25
N GLN A 39 11.57 -21.25 -55.42
CA GLN A 39 12.04 -20.83 -56.74
C GLN A 39 12.20 -22.06 -57.67
N PRO A 40 11.47 -22.11 -58.80
CA PRO A 40 11.50 -23.26 -59.70
C PRO A 40 12.79 -23.23 -60.51
N ASN A 41 13.71 -24.13 -60.20
CA ASN A 41 14.77 -24.48 -61.16
C ASN A 41 14.13 -25.31 -62.27
N ILE A 42 13.97 -24.68 -63.42
CA ILE A 42 13.30 -25.19 -64.62
C ILE A 42 14.05 -26.41 -65.16
N SER A 43 13.39 -27.57 -65.21
CA SER A 43 13.68 -28.63 -66.18
C SER A 43 12.43 -29.46 -66.43
N THR A 44 11.90 -29.27 -67.63
CA THR A 44 10.79 -29.94 -68.32
C THR A 44 10.51 -31.40 -67.94
N ALA A 45 9.36 -31.67 -67.31
CA ALA A 45 8.71 -32.97 -67.37
C ALA A 45 7.19 -32.81 -67.24
N GLN A 46 6.46 -33.25 -68.27
CA GLN A 46 5.00 -33.29 -68.32
C GLN A 46 4.42 -34.10 -67.14
N PRO A 47 3.28 -33.69 -66.55
CA PRO A 47 2.66 -34.42 -65.45
C PRO A 47 2.05 -35.72 -65.97
N ARG A 48 2.59 -36.85 -65.51
CA ARG A 48 1.96 -38.17 -65.67
C ARG A 48 0.79 -38.29 -64.67
N PRO A 49 -0.39 -38.80 -65.07
CA PRO A 49 -1.51 -39.02 -64.17
C PRO A 49 -1.28 -40.30 -63.36
N SER A 50 -0.50 -40.19 -62.29
CA SER A 50 -0.45 -41.18 -61.22
C SER A 50 -0.29 -40.44 -59.90
N ASP A 51 -1.25 -39.55 -59.63
CA ASP A 51 -1.26 -38.73 -58.42
C ASP A 51 -2.28 -39.28 -57.42
N VAL A 52 -1.77 -40.01 -56.43
CA VAL A 52 -2.52 -40.47 -55.25
C VAL A 52 -2.70 -39.31 -54.24
N SER A 53 -2.15 -38.12 -54.54
CA SER A 53 -2.25 -36.92 -53.68
C SER A 53 -3.54 -36.13 -53.88
N SER A 54 -4.40 -36.53 -54.82
CA SER A 54 -5.66 -35.81 -55.12
C SER A 54 -6.72 -35.90 -54.01
N HIS A 55 -6.59 -36.83 -53.05
CA HIS A 55 -7.68 -37.05 -52.09
C HIS A 55 -7.77 -36.01 -50.94
N ASN A 56 -6.73 -35.18 -50.74
CA ASN A 56 -6.73 -34.11 -49.71
C ASN A 56 -6.44 -32.71 -50.29
N ALA A 57 -6.33 -32.55 -51.61
CA ALA A 57 -6.08 -31.23 -52.22
C ALA A 57 -7.27 -30.27 -52.11
N SER A 58 -8.46 -30.76 -51.75
CA SER A 58 -9.67 -29.95 -51.52
C SER A 58 -9.81 -29.37 -50.11
N ASP A 59 -8.93 -29.74 -49.15
CA ASP A 59 -8.94 -29.22 -47.77
C ASP A 59 -7.91 -28.11 -47.52
N LEU A 60 -7.17 -27.69 -48.56
CA LEU A 60 -6.18 -26.61 -48.49
C LEU A 60 -6.79 -25.20 -48.44
N ASP A 61 -8.11 -25.06 -48.63
CA ASP A 61 -8.74 -23.75 -48.82
C ASP A 61 -9.37 -23.14 -47.57
N ASN A 62 -9.62 -23.88 -46.48
CA ASN A 62 -10.09 -23.25 -45.23
C ASN A 62 -10.07 -24.18 -44.02
N GLY A 63 -9.19 -23.88 -43.06
CA GLY A 63 -9.42 -24.25 -41.65
C GLY A 63 -8.41 -25.19 -41.02
N GLN A 64 -7.45 -24.61 -40.30
CA GLN A 64 -6.72 -25.24 -39.19
C GLN A 64 -5.72 -26.36 -39.53
N LEU A 65 -4.62 -25.95 -40.17
CA LEU A 65 -3.31 -26.56 -39.91
C LEU A 65 -2.88 -26.25 -38.46
N THR A 66 -3.46 -26.96 -37.50
CA THR A 66 -2.94 -26.96 -36.13
C THR A 66 -1.58 -27.65 -36.10
N PRO A 67 -0.64 -27.26 -35.21
CA PRO A 67 0.66 -27.92 -35.11
C PRO A 67 0.54 -29.44 -34.89
N SER A 68 -0.55 -29.86 -34.23
CA SER A 68 -0.89 -31.27 -34.04
C SER A 68 -1.27 -31.98 -35.34
N SER A 69 -2.07 -31.38 -36.23
CA SER A 69 -2.43 -32.00 -37.53
C SER A 69 -1.24 -32.08 -38.48
N LEU A 70 -0.40 -31.04 -38.52
CA LEU A 70 0.85 -31.06 -39.29
C LEU A 70 1.79 -32.19 -38.85
N SER A 71 1.92 -32.42 -37.53
CA SER A 71 2.78 -33.48 -37.01
C SER A 71 2.29 -34.90 -37.40
N ALA A 72 0.97 -35.11 -37.45
CA ALA A 72 0.36 -36.36 -37.86
C ALA A 72 0.57 -36.63 -39.36
N ASP A 73 0.38 -35.61 -40.20
CA ASP A 73 0.59 -35.71 -41.64
C ASP A 73 2.07 -35.98 -41.98
N LEU A 74 3.00 -35.29 -41.31
CA LEU A 74 4.44 -35.53 -41.49
C LEU A 74 4.84 -36.95 -41.09
N ALA A 75 4.24 -37.51 -40.03
CA ALA A 75 4.47 -38.89 -39.64
C ALA A 75 3.92 -39.87 -40.69
N HIS A 76 2.72 -39.64 -41.19
CA HIS A 76 2.11 -40.46 -42.25
C HIS A 76 2.94 -40.45 -43.54
N TYR A 77 3.35 -39.27 -44.03
CA TYR A 77 4.18 -39.18 -45.23
C TYR A 77 5.56 -39.81 -45.03
N LYS A 78 6.17 -39.65 -43.86
CA LYS A 78 7.44 -40.30 -43.54
C LYS A 78 7.34 -41.82 -43.67
N ASP A 79 6.27 -42.42 -43.14
CA ASP A 79 6.03 -43.86 -43.24
C ASP A 79 5.72 -44.31 -44.66
N LEU A 80 4.91 -43.53 -45.41
CA LEU A 80 4.60 -43.81 -46.81
C LEU A 80 5.87 -43.77 -47.68
N PHE A 81 6.68 -42.71 -47.54
CA PHE A 81 7.93 -42.58 -48.28
C PHE A 81 8.97 -43.60 -47.86
N ALA A 82 9.01 -44.00 -46.58
CA ALA A 82 9.87 -45.09 -46.13
C ALA A 82 9.50 -46.42 -46.80
N LYS A 83 8.19 -46.74 -46.87
CA LYS A 83 7.68 -47.94 -47.58
C LYS A 83 7.95 -47.88 -49.07
N LEU A 84 7.71 -46.73 -49.70
CA LEU A 84 7.94 -46.53 -51.14
C LEU A 84 9.43 -46.63 -51.47
N ARG A 85 10.29 -46.00 -50.67
CA ARG A 85 11.74 -46.11 -50.78
C ARG A 85 12.19 -47.55 -50.64
N PHE A 86 11.69 -48.29 -49.65
CA PHE A 86 12.03 -49.70 -49.45
C PHE A 86 11.64 -50.55 -50.66
N SER A 87 10.39 -50.43 -51.12
CA SER A 87 9.88 -51.14 -52.30
C SER A 87 10.69 -50.82 -53.56
N TYR A 88 11.00 -49.55 -53.80
CA TYR A 88 11.82 -49.13 -54.93
C TYR A 88 13.25 -49.67 -54.85
N LEU A 89 13.88 -49.58 -53.69
CA LEU A 89 15.24 -50.12 -53.49
C LEU A 89 15.26 -51.63 -53.73
N GLU A 90 14.26 -52.34 -53.22
CA GLU A 90 14.09 -53.78 -53.41
C GLU A 90 13.89 -54.12 -54.90
N GLN A 91 13.05 -53.37 -55.60
CA GLN A 91 12.82 -53.59 -57.03
C GLN A 91 14.07 -53.33 -57.87
N VAL A 92 14.76 -52.20 -57.64
CA VAL A 92 15.98 -51.85 -58.37
C VAL A 92 17.11 -52.83 -58.07
N THR A 93 17.23 -53.31 -56.83
CA THR A 93 18.24 -54.32 -56.48
C THR A 93 17.93 -55.68 -57.10
N LYS A 94 16.66 -56.10 -57.10
CA LYS A 94 16.22 -57.31 -57.80
C LYS A 94 16.50 -57.22 -59.30
N GLU A 95 16.16 -56.10 -59.93
CA GLU A 95 16.40 -55.88 -61.37
C GLU A 95 17.89 -55.85 -61.68
N LYS A 96 18.69 -55.10 -60.89
CA LYS A 96 20.14 -55.03 -61.06
C LYS A 96 20.80 -56.40 -60.88
N TYR A 97 20.35 -57.19 -59.91
CA TYR A 97 20.81 -58.56 -59.71
C TYR A 97 20.48 -59.45 -60.90
N LEU A 98 19.23 -59.45 -61.37
CA LEU A 98 18.81 -60.19 -62.56
C LEU A 98 19.59 -59.77 -63.80
N ARG A 99 19.82 -58.48 -63.99
CA ARG A 99 20.62 -57.96 -65.10
C ARG A 99 22.10 -58.33 -64.99
N SER A 100 22.63 -58.42 -63.77
CA SER A 100 24.01 -58.84 -63.53
C SER A 100 24.26 -60.31 -63.87
N ILE A 101 23.25 -61.17 -63.67
CA ILE A 101 23.35 -62.62 -63.94
C ILE A 101 22.89 -63.01 -65.35
N VAL A 102 21.93 -62.28 -65.94
CA VAL A 102 21.38 -62.56 -67.28
C VAL A 102 22.04 -61.70 -68.38
N GLY A 103 22.72 -60.61 -68.02
CA GLY A 103 23.44 -59.76 -68.97
C GLY A 103 24.61 -60.50 -69.64
N ASP A 104 24.82 -60.24 -70.93
CA ASP A 104 25.95 -60.76 -71.70
C ASP A 104 26.89 -59.59 -72.07
N PRO A 105 28.11 -59.50 -71.51
CA PRO A 105 28.74 -60.43 -70.57
C PRO A 105 28.27 -60.25 -69.10
N PRO A 106 28.31 -61.32 -68.27
CA PRO A 106 27.90 -61.27 -66.88
C PRO A 106 28.81 -60.35 -66.07
N LEU A 107 28.21 -59.49 -65.24
CA LEU A 107 28.96 -58.61 -64.36
C LEU A 107 29.54 -59.42 -63.19
N VAL A 108 30.83 -59.68 -63.24
CA VAL A 108 31.60 -60.28 -62.13
C VAL A 108 32.30 -59.14 -61.41
N VAL A 109 31.90 -58.84 -60.18
CA VAL A 109 32.57 -57.84 -59.34
C VAL A 109 33.94 -58.39 -58.95
N THR A 110 35.00 -57.74 -59.38
CA THR A 110 36.37 -58.14 -59.05
C THR A 110 36.77 -57.63 -57.66
N HIS A 111 37.84 -58.19 -57.08
CA HIS A 111 38.36 -57.70 -55.81
C HIS A 111 38.82 -56.23 -55.91
N ASP A 112 39.41 -55.84 -57.05
CA ASP A 112 39.84 -54.47 -57.31
C ASP A 112 38.65 -53.49 -57.35
N ASP A 113 37.53 -53.88 -57.96
CA ASP A 113 36.30 -53.07 -57.96
C ASP A 113 35.78 -52.82 -56.53
N ASN A 114 35.86 -53.84 -55.66
CA ASN A 114 35.46 -53.70 -54.26
C ASN A 114 36.39 -52.76 -53.50
N LEU A 115 37.71 -52.85 -53.71
CA LEU A 115 38.69 -51.96 -53.07
C LEU A 115 38.47 -50.50 -53.50
N GLU A 116 38.18 -50.25 -54.78
CA GLU A 116 37.84 -48.91 -55.27
C GLU A 116 36.54 -48.36 -54.64
N LEU A 117 35.52 -49.20 -54.51
CA LEU A 117 34.24 -48.82 -53.90
C LEU A 117 34.40 -48.55 -52.40
N GLU A 118 35.20 -49.36 -51.69
CA GLU A 118 35.53 -49.15 -50.28
C GLU A 118 36.27 -47.82 -50.06
N ALA A 119 37.25 -47.50 -50.93
CA ALA A 119 37.95 -46.22 -50.87
C ALA A 119 37.01 -45.02 -51.09
N LYS A 120 36.10 -45.11 -52.09
CA LYS A 120 35.09 -44.07 -52.36
C LYS A 120 34.10 -43.93 -51.19
N LEU A 121 33.64 -45.05 -50.62
CA LEU A 121 32.74 -45.05 -49.46
C LEU A 121 33.41 -44.47 -48.21
N ALA A 122 34.69 -44.75 -47.98
CA ALA A 122 35.44 -44.17 -46.88
C ALA A 122 35.52 -42.63 -47.00
N GLY A 123 35.81 -42.11 -48.20
CA GLY A 123 35.79 -40.67 -48.48
C GLY A 123 34.43 -40.03 -48.23
N MET A 124 33.37 -40.60 -48.83
CA MET A 124 32.00 -40.09 -48.65
C MET A 124 31.53 -40.18 -47.19
N LYS A 125 31.92 -41.22 -46.45
CA LYS A 125 31.58 -41.38 -45.02
C LYS A 125 32.27 -40.32 -44.17
N SER A 126 33.53 -40.00 -44.48
CA SER A 126 34.26 -38.92 -43.81
C SER A 126 33.61 -37.57 -44.07
N GLU A 127 33.26 -37.27 -45.32
CA GLU A 127 32.59 -36.02 -45.69
C GLU A 127 31.21 -35.90 -45.03
N LEU A 128 30.42 -36.98 -45.02
CA LEU A 128 29.13 -37.02 -44.35
C LEU A 128 29.27 -36.80 -42.84
N LYS A 129 30.31 -37.37 -42.22
CA LYS A 129 30.58 -37.17 -40.79
C LYS A 129 30.90 -35.71 -40.49
N ALA A 130 31.79 -35.09 -41.28
CA ALA A 130 32.13 -33.68 -41.14
C ALA A 130 30.90 -32.77 -41.32
N LYS A 131 30.05 -33.05 -42.31
CA LYS A 131 28.80 -32.31 -42.52
C LYS A 131 27.82 -32.49 -41.35
N LYS A 132 27.70 -33.69 -40.79
CA LYS A 132 26.86 -33.95 -39.61
C LYS A 132 27.34 -33.17 -38.40
N GLU A 133 28.64 -33.21 -38.12
CA GLU A 133 29.25 -32.44 -37.03
C GLU A 133 29.03 -30.93 -37.22
N GLY A 134 29.15 -30.42 -38.46
CA GLY A 134 28.86 -29.02 -38.79
C GLY A 134 27.39 -28.64 -38.58
N VAL A 135 26.45 -29.49 -38.98
CA VAL A 135 25.01 -29.27 -38.75
C VAL A 135 24.68 -29.31 -37.26
N GLU A 136 25.24 -30.25 -36.51
CA GLU A 136 25.04 -30.36 -35.06
C GLU A 136 25.57 -29.13 -34.33
N ALA A 137 26.74 -28.61 -34.73
CA ALA A 137 27.29 -27.37 -34.20
C ALA A 137 26.39 -26.16 -34.52
N LEU A 138 25.86 -26.07 -35.74
CA LEU A 138 24.96 -24.99 -36.14
C LEU A 138 23.63 -25.03 -35.37
N VAL A 139 23.06 -26.22 -35.18
CA VAL A 139 21.82 -26.40 -34.39
C VAL A 139 22.05 -25.93 -32.95
N LYS A 140 23.18 -26.30 -32.35
CA LYS A 140 23.53 -25.86 -31.00
C LYS A 140 23.69 -24.35 -30.89
N ASP A 141 24.30 -23.70 -31.88
CA ASP A 141 24.40 -22.23 -31.93
C ASP A 141 23.02 -21.58 -32.09
N MET A 142 22.17 -22.13 -32.96
CA MET A 142 20.79 -21.65 -33.12
C MET A 142 19.96 -21.79 -31.83
N GLU A 143 20.11 -22.89 -31.08
CA GLU A 143 19.45 -23.08 -29.79
C GLU A 143 19.94 -22.06 -28.73
N ALA A 144 21.25 -21.79 -28.69
CA ALA A 144 21.82 -20.79 -27.81
C ALA A 144 21.32 -19.37 -28.16
N GLN A 145 21.22 -19.05 -29.45
CA GLN A 145 20.67 -17.76 -29.89
C GLN A 145 19.16 -17.65 -29.63
N ALA A 146 18.41 -18.74 -29.81
CA ALA A 146 16.97 -18.76 -29.55
C ALA A 146 16.67 -18.55 -28.06
N THR A 147 17.46 -19.16 -27.17
CA THR A 147 17.32 -18.97 -25.72
C THR A 147 17.65 -17.54 -25.29
N MET A 148 18.78 -16.99 -25.75
CA MET A 148 19.11 -15.58 -25.49
C MET A 148 18.04 -14.61 -26.01
N LEU A 149 17.47 -14.88 -27.20
CA LEU A 149 16.42 -14.04 -27.77
C LEU A 149 15.12 -14.13 -26.97
N ALA A 150 14.78 -15.32 -26.47
CA ALA A 150 13.61 -15.50 -25.61
C ALA A 150 13.72 -14.69 -24.32
N ASP A 151 14.88 -14.75 -23.65
CA ASP A 151 15.13 -14.00 -22.42
C ASP A 151 15.03 -12.47 -22.66
N VAL A 152 15.67 -11.98 -23.73
CA VAL A 152 15.60 -10.54 -24.10
C VAL A 152 14.17 -10.11 -24.43
N TYR A 153 13.40 -10.98 -25.09
CA TYR A 153 12.01 -10.68 -25.42
C TYR A 153 11.13 -10.59 -24.16
N GLU A 154 11.34 -11.49 -23.20
CA GLU A 154 10.64 -11.45 -21.91
C GLU A 154 10.96 -10.17 -21.13
N ASP A 155 12.24 -9.79 -21.06
CA ASP A 155 12.68 -8.55 -20.42
C ASP A 155 12.04 -7.30 -21.06
N ILE A 156 11.98 -7.25 -22.40
CA ILE A 156 11.34 -6.15 -23.12
C ILE A 156 9.85 -6.11 -22.82
N GLN A 157 9.17 -7.26 -22.81
CA GLN A 157 7.74 -7.35 -22.53
C GLN A 157 7.44 -6.85 -21.11
N MET A 158 8.23 -7.26 -20.11
CA MET A 158 8.12 -6.74 -18.75
C MET A 158 8.34 -5.23 -18.70
N GLY A 159 9.34 -4.72 -19.44
CA GLY A 159 9.59 -3.28 -19.56
C GLY A 159 8.42 -2.51 -20.18
N MET A 160 7.72 -3.08 -21.15
CA MET A 160 6.52 -2.48 -21.76
C MET A 160 5.37 -2.40 -20.75
N ASP A 161 5.14 -3.44 -19.95
CA ASP A 161 4.07 -3.46 -18.94
C ASP A 161 4.32 -2.42 -17.83
N VAL A 162 5.59 -2.25 -17.43
CA VAL A 162 6.00 -1.17 -16.49
C VAL A 162 5.76 0.21 -17.11
N LEU A 163 6.07 0.38 -18.40
CA LEU A 163 5.87 1.64 -19.11
C LEU A 163 4.38 1.98 -19.30
N GLU A 164 3.49 0.98 -19.31
CA GLU A 164 2.05 1.19 -19.37
C GLU A 164 1.47 1.62 -18.02
N THR A 165 1.95 1.04 -16.92
CA THR A 165 1.36 1.20 -15.59
C THR A 165 1.92 2.41 -14.82
N VAL A 166 3.25 2.53 -14.76
CA VAL A 166 3.93 3.50 -13.89
C VAL A 166 3.66 4.96 -14.28
N PRO A 167 3.68 5.36 -15.57
CA PRO A 167 3.39 6.75 -15.94
C PRO A 167 1.97 7.19 -15.57
N ALA A 168 0.98 6.29 -15.69
CA ALA A 168 -0.39 6.57 -15.28
C ALA A 168 -0.47 6.78 -13.75
N GLU A 169 0.20 5.93 -12.97
CA GLU A 169 0.28 6.07 -11.51
C GLU A 169 1.00 7.36 -11.09
N ILE A 170 2.07 7.75 -11.79
CA ILE A 170 2.75 9.03 -11.53
C ILE A 170 1.79 10.20 -11.72
N GLU A 171 0.96 10.18 -12.76
CA GLU A 171 0.04 11.28 -13.04
C GLU A 171 -1.11 11.33 -12.02
N THR A 172 -1.61 10.17 -11.57
CA THR A 172 -2.61 10.13 -10.49
C THR A 172 -2.03 10.63 -9.16
N LEU A 173 -0.82 10.22 -8.81
CA LEU A 173 -0.11 10.70 -7.61
C LEU A 173 0.18 12.20 -7.69
N ARG A 174 0.57 12.72 -8.86
CA ARG A 174 0.73 14.17 -9.07
C ARG A 174 -0.59 14.92 -8.87
N GLY A 175 -1.69 14.40 -9.41
CA GLY A 175 -3.03 14.95 -9.20
C GLY A 175 -3.44 14.98 -7.73
N GLN A 176 -3.15 13.91 -6.98
CA GLN A 176 -3.40 13.82 -5.53
C GLN A 176 -2.54 14.81 -4.75
N VAL A 177 -1.25 14.94 -5.07
CA VAL A 177 -0.34 15.90 -4.43
C VAL A 177 -0.82 17.33 -4.67
N GLU A 178 -1.24 17.68 -5.89
CA GLU A 178 -1.77 19.01 -6.19
C GLU A 178 -3.13 19.27 -5.50
N ALA A 179 -3.97 18.25 -5.35
CA ALA A 179 -5.20 18.36 -4.57
C ALA A 179 -4.93 18.59 -3.07
N LEU A 180 -4.00 17.84 -2.49
CA LEU A 180 -3.57 18.01 -1.09
C LEU A 180 -2.92 19.38 -0.87
N LYS A 181 -2.08 19.84 -1.80
CA LYS A 181 -1.50 21.19 -1.73
C LYS A 181 -2.58 22.27 -1.75
N ARG A 182 -3.60 22.13 -2.61
CA ARG A 182 -4.75 23.05 -2.65
C ARG A 182 -5.56 23.02 -1.36
N GLU A 183 -5.78 21.84 -0.77
CA GLU A 183 -6.47 21.70 0.51
C GLU A 183 -5.68 22.35 1.66
N VAL A 184 -4.36 22.10 1.72
CA VAL A 184 -3.47 22.70 2.71
C VAL A 184 -3.39 24.23 2.54
N ALA A 185 -3.31 24.72 1.30
CA ALA A 185 -3.36 26.15 1.01
C ALA A 185 -4.71 26.76 1.43
N GLY A 186 -5.84 26.12 1.11
CA GLY A 186 -7.18 26.59 1.52
C GLY A 186 -7.39 26.57 3.04
N LYS A 187 -6.83 25.59 3.76
CA LYS A 187 -6.80 25.56 5.23
C LYS A 187 -5.92 26.67 5.82
N ARG A 188 -4.80 26.99 5.16
CA ARG A 188 -3.86 28.03 5.59
C ARG A 188 -4.37 29.45 5.33
N ASP A 189 -5.06 29.67 4.22
CA ASP A 189 -5.59 30.98 3.81
C ASP A 189 -6.97 31.30 4.43
N GLY A 190 -7.49 30.44 5.31
CA GLY A 190 -8.73 30.69 6.07
C GLY A 190 -10.02 30.67 5.25
N THR A 191 -9.96 30.30 3.97
CA THR A 191 -11.08 30.24 3.01
C THR A 191 -11.60 28.81 2.81
N GLY A 192 -11.53 27.97 3.83
CA GLY A 192 -12.08 26.62 3.83
C GLY A 192 -13.60 26.59 3.70
N THR A 193 -14.15 26.82 2.50
CA THR A 193 -15.51 26.44 2.12
C THR A 193 -15.54 24.92 1.91
N GLY A 194 -15.57 24.18 3.00
CA GLY A 194 -15.51 22.72 2.99
C GLY A 194 -16.16 22.13 4.23
N THR A 195 -17.48 22.27 4.29
CA THR A 195 -18.45 21.34 4.90
C THR A 195 -17.84 20.27 5.83
N THR A 196 -17.58 20.60 7.09
CA THR A 196 -17.68 19.64 8.20
C THR A 196 -17.68 20.40 9.52
N THR A 197 -18.67 20.04 10.32
CA THR A 197 -19.06 20.54 11.65
C THR A 197 -17.95 20.37 12.69
N THR A 198 -16.86 21.09 12.54
CA THR A 198 -15.79 21.12 13.53
C THR A 198 -15.39 22.57 13.71
N THR A 199 -15.76 23.08 14.89
CA THR A 199 -15.26 24.30 15.53
C THR A 199 -14.05 24.88 14.82
N ASN A 200 -14.25 26.05 14.23
CA ASN A 200 -13.24 26.89 13.58
C ASN A 200 -12.25 27.41 14.64
N ASP A 201 -11.52 26.50 15.29
CA ASP A 201 -10.52 26.82 16.29
C ASP A 201 -9.26 27.26 15.55
N PRO A 202 -8.85 28.54 15.64
CA PRO A 202 -7.65 29.04 14.97
C PRO A 202 -6.35 28.33 15.40
N ARG A 203 -6.42 27.53 16.48
CA ARG A 203 -5.35 26.64 16.95
C ARG A 203 -5.10 25.43 16.04
N MET A 204 -6.05 25.05 15.20
CA MET A 204 -5.89 23.93 14.26
C MET A 204 -5.25 24.35 12.93
N ASN A 205 -5.15 25.65 12.66
CA ASN A 205 -4.59 26.21 11.42
C ASN A 205 -3.22 26.89 11.63
N MET A 206 -2.65 26.81 12.84
CA MET A 206 -1.31 27.34 13.12
C MET A 206 -0.21 26.41 12.59
N SER A 207 0.92 27.00 12.21
CA SER A 207 2.10 26.24 11.83
C SER A 207 2.59 25.40 13.01
N LEU A 208 3.32 24.32 12.70
CA LEU A 208 3.87 23.43 13.73
C LEU A 208 4.83 24.15 14.70
N GLU A 209 5.51 25.19 14.24
CA GLU A 209 6.33 26.07 15.09
C GLU A 209 5.45 26.89 16.05
N ALA A 210 4.35 27.46 15.55
CA ALA A 210 3.42 28.26 16.32
C ALA A 210 2.63 27.42 17.34
N THR A 211 2.26 26.18 17.01
CA THR A 211 1.64 25.25 17.99
C THR A 211 2.59 24.91 19.13
N ARG A 212 3.87 24.66 18.82
CA ARG A 212 4.91 24.42 19.84
C ARG A 212 5.09 25.60 20.78
N GLN A 213 5.12 26.81 20.23
CA GLN A 213 5.22 28.03 21.05
C GLN A 213 3.98 28.24 21.92
N ALA A 214 2.78 28.06 21.35
CA ALA A 214 1.53 28.17 22.11
C ALA A 214 1.43 27.13 23.24
N LEU A 215 1.92 25.90 22.99
CA LEU A 215 1.99 24.85 24.01
C LEU A 215 2.98 25.22 25.12
N ALA A 216 4.16 25.75 24.78
CA ALA A 216 5.14 26.22 25.76
C ALA A 216 4.59 27.36 26.63
N GLU A 217 3.86 28.30 26.02
CA GLU A 217 3.24 29.40 26.74
C GLU A 217 2.09 28.92 27.65
N GLN A 218 1.26 27.99 27.17
CA GLN A 218 0.18 27.40 27.96
C GLN A 218 0.73 26.63 29.18
N THR A 219 1.75 25.79 28.97
CA THR A 219 2.38 25.04 30.06
C THR A 219 3.05 25.97 31.08
N GLY A 220 3.64 27.08 30.64
CA GLY A 220 4.13 28.14 31.52
C GLY A 220 3.02 28.76 32.38
N ARG A 221 1.89 29.14 31.78
CA ARG A 221 0.72 29.67 32.52
C ARG A 221 0.14 28.66 33.51
N THR A 222 0.05 27.38 33.12
CA THR A 222 -0.44 26.32 34.01
C THR A 222 0.47 26.19 35.23
N ARG A 223 1.79 26.23 35.03
CA ARG A 223 2.75 26.20 36.13
C ARG A 223 2.62 27.40 37.07
N GLU A 224 2.44 28.60 36.53
CA GLU A 224 2.22 29.81 37.34
C GLU A 224 0.94 29.69 38.19
N ILE A 225 -0.14 29.18 37.60
CA ILE A 225 -1.39 28.92 38.33
C ILE A 225 -1.19 27.86 39.42
N GLU A 226 -0.44 26.79 39.14
CA GLU A 226 -0.10 25.77 40.14
C GLU A 226 0.71 26.36 41.31
N GLU A 227 1.66 27.25 41.03
CA GLU A 227 2.43 27.96 42.05
C GLU A 227 1.53 28.87 42.91
N GLN A 228 0.58 29.58 42.29
CA GLN A 228 -0.42 30.39 43.00
C GLN A 228 -1.36 29.54 43.87
N ILE A 229 -1.85 28.41 43.35
CA ILE A 229 -2.68 27.47 44.11
C ILE A 229 -1.89 26.94 45.30
N ALA A 230 -0.63 26.56 45.11
CA ALA A 230 0.22 26.07 46.20
C ALA A 230 0.50 27.16 47.26
N ALA A 231 0.64 28.42 46.86
CA ALA A 231 0.77 29.54 47.80
C ALA A 231 -0.52 29.75 48.61
N LEU A 232 -1.69 29.77 47.95
CA LEU A 232 -2.98 29.91 48.61
C LEU A 232 -3.29 28.73 49.54
N GLN A 233 -2.94 27.51 49.16
CA GLN A 233 -3.07 26.32 50.00
C GLN A 233 -2.21 26.40 51.26
N ARG A 234 -1.03 27.05 51.20
CA ARG A 234 -0.20 27.31 52.38
C ARG A 234 -0.77 28.40 53.28
N GLU A 235 -1.44 29.41 52.73
CA GLU A 235 -2.06 30.50 53.51
C GLU A 235 -3.39 30.12 54.18
N LEU A 236 -4.14 29.19 53.57
CA LEU A 236 -5.44 28.73 54.06
C LEU A 236 -5.45 28.29 55.53
N PRO A 237 -4.57 27.38 56.01
CA PRO A 237 -4.61 26.93 57.39
C PRO A 237 -4.36 28.08 58.37
N GLY A 238 -3.42 28.98 58.08
CA GLY A 238 -3.15 30.14 58.95
C GLY A 238 -4.32 31.14 58.99
N LYS A 239 -5.08 31.30 57.90
CA LYS A 239 -6.32 32.11 57.92
C LYS A 239 -7.45 31.39 58.67
N MET A 240 -7.56 30.07 58.57
CA MET A 240 -8.51 29.28 59.35
C MET A 240 -8.23 29.37 60.84
N GLU A 241 -6.98 29.19 61.28
CA GLU A 241 -6.59 29.31 62.69
C GLU A 241 -6.89 30.71 63.25
N ARG A 242 -6.68 31.78 62.45
CA ARG A 242 -7.06 33.15 62.84
C ARG A 242 -8.58 33.32 62.95
N MET A 243 -9.34 32.76 62.02
CA MET A 243 -10.80 32.79 62.09
C MET A 243 -11.30 32.06 63.35
N GLU A 244 -10.78 30.86 63.62
CA GLU A 244 -11.09 30.10 64.83
C GLU A 244 -10.66 30.82 66.12
N ALA A 245 -9.59 31.61 66.09
CA ALA A 245 -9.20 32.45 67.22
C ALA A 245 -10.21 33.59 67.45
N VAL A 246 -10.60 34.30 66.38
CA VAL A 246 -11.61 35.36 66.45
C VAL A 246 -12.97 34.81 66.89
N ASP A 247 -13.38 33.64 66.40
CA ASP A 247 -14.63 32.98 66.81
C ASP A 247 -14.62 32.61 68.31
N ARG A 248 -13.47 32.18 68.83
CA ARG A 248 -13.29 31.94 70.27
C ARG A 248 -13.39 33.23 71.08
N GLU A 249 -12.75 34.31 70.63
CA GLU A 249 -12.84 35.62 71.28
C GLU A 249 -14.28 36.17 71.27
N LEU A 250 -15.00 36.04 70.15
CA LEU A 250 -16.41 36.41 70.04
C LEU A 250 -17.27 35.60 71.00
N ALA A 251 -17.06 34.28 71.10
CA ALA A 251 -17.79 33.43 72.03
C ALA A 251 -17.55 33.83 73.50
N GLU A 252 -16.33 34.26 73.86
CA GLU A 252 -16.04 34.79 75.20
C GLU A 252 -16.71 36.14 75.45
N LEU A 253 -16.68 37.05 74.47
CA LEU A 253 -17.37 38.34 74.56
C LEU A 253 -18.89 38.16 74.67
N ASP A 254 -19.47 37.23 73.94
CA ASP A 254 -20.89 36.88 74.05
C ASP A 254 -21.24 36.30 75.42
N ARG A 255 -20.38 35.44 76.00
CA ARG A 255 -20.56 34.98 77.39
C ARG A 255 -20.54 36.15 78.38
N ARG A 256 -19.54 37.04 78.30
CA ARG A 256 -19.44 38.23 79.16
C ARG A 256 -20.65 39.17 78.98
N ARG A 257 -21.11 39.36 77.74
CA ARG A 257 -22.30 40.14 77.40
C ARG A 257 -23.56 39.51 77.97
N ASN A 258 -23.71 38.19 77.89
CA ASN A 258 -24.84 37.47 78.47
C ASN A 258 -24.81 37.49 80.01
N GLU A 259 -23.64 37.34 80.64
CA GLU A 259 -23.47 37.44 82.09
C GLU A 259 -23.79 38.85 82.60
N SER A 260 -23.24 39.89 81.97
CA SER A 260 -23.57 41.28 82.30
C SER A 260 -25.05 41.61 82.05
N ALA A 261 -25.64 41.09 80.97
CA ALA A 261 -27.07 41.22 80.72
C ALA A 261 -27.90 40.47 81.78
N ARG A 262 -27.45 39.31 82.25
CA ARG A 262 -28.09 38.55 83.34
C ARG A 262 -28.00 39.31 84.66
N LEU A 263 -26.83 39.80 85.04
CA LEU A 263 -26.64 40.63 86.23
C LEU A 263 -27.46 41.91 86.17
N ALA A 264 -27.52 42.58 85.02
CA ALA A 264 -28.36 43.76 84.82
C ALA A 264 -29.87 43.42 84.89
N ALA A 265 -30.29 42.26 84.37
CA ALA A 265 -31.66 41.79 84.47
C ALA A 265 -32.02 41.35 85.90
N GLU A 266 -31.09 40.75 86.64
CA GLU A 266 -31.23 40.41 88.06
C GLU A 266 -31.32 41.69 88.91
N GLU A 267 -30.49 42.70 88.67
CA GLU A 267 -30.60 44.03 89.30
C GLU A 267 -31.90 44.74 88.95
N ARG A 268 -32.37 44.66 87.70
CA ARG A 268 -33.68 45.18 87.29
C ARG A 268 -34.81 44.43 87.99
N LYS A 269 -34.79 43.10 88.00
CA LYS A 269 -35.75 42.29 88.74
C LYS A 269 -35.69 42.54 90.24
N ARG A 270 -34.52 42.77 90.83
CA ARG A 270 -34.34 43.16 92.24
C ARG A 270 -34.93 44.54 92.51
N LYS A 271 -34.82 45.49 91.57
CA LYS A 271 -35.49 46.79 91.64
C LYS A 271 -37.01 46.69 91.46
N GLU A 272 -37.48 45.82 90.57
CA GLU A 272 -38.91 45.60 90.26
C GLU A 272 -39.63 44.78 91.34
N MET A 273 -38.95 43.81 91.95
CA MET A 273 -39.44 42.95 93.05
C MET A 273 -39.23 43.59 94.43
N GLY A 274 -39.08 44.91 94.53
CA GLY A 274 -39.11 45.59 95.83
C GLY A 274 -37.78 45.66 96.58
N GLY A 275 -36.64 45.81 95.89
CA GLY A 275 -35.37 46.21 96.54
C GLY A 275 -35.38 47.64 97.14
N ARG A 276 -36.52 48.33 97.06
CA ARG A 276 -36.86 49.50 97.88
C ARG A 276 -37.79 49.15 99.04
N ASP A 277 -38.50 48.03 99.02
CA ASP A 277 -39.43 47.65 100.09
C ASP A 277 -38.68 47.32 101.37
N GLU A 278 -37.50 46.69 101.39
CA GLU A 278 -36.80 46.51 102.68
C GLU A 278 -36.44 47.85 103.35
N VAL A 279 -36.02 48.84 102.57
CA VAL A 279 -35.67 50.19 103.07
C VAL A 279 -36.90 51.03 103.35
N GLU A 280 -37.94 50.92 102.52
CA GLU A 280 -39.23 51.62 102.69
C GLU A 280 -40.08 50.99 103.80
N GLU A 281 -40.02 49.67 104.02
CA GLU A 281 -40.63 48.96 105.15
C GLU A 281 -39.89 49.31 106.43
N LEU A 282 -38.54 49.36 106.45
CA LEU A 282 -37.82 49.94 107.58
C LEU A 282 -38.26 51.38 107.83
N ALA A 283 -38.34 52.21 106.79
CA ALA A 283 -38.75 53.62 106.93
C ALA A 283 -40.23 53.80 107.30
N ARG A 284 -41.12 52.88 106.91
CA ARG A 284 -42.54 52.85 107.31
C ARG A 284 -42.67 52.34 108.74
N TRP A 285 -41.88 51.36 109.13
CA TRP A 285 -41.80 50.85 110.51
C TRP A 285 -41.25 51.91 111.46
N TYR A 286 -40.18 52.61 111.08
CA TYR A 286 -39.67 53.75 111.85
C TYR A 286 -40.69 54.89 111.94
N ARG A 287 -41.40 55.21 110.84
CA ARG A 287 -42.47 56.21 110.86
C ARG A 287 -43.69 55.78 111.69
N SER A 288 -44.07 54.50 111.68
CA SER A 288 -45.19 54.01 112.50
C SER A 288 -44.82 53.98 113.98
N GLN A 289 -43.58 53.62 114.32
CA GLN A 289 -43.03 53.78 115.67
C GLN A 289 -43.04 55.26 116.09
N GLU A 290 -42.65 56.19 115.21
CA GLU A 290 -42.71 57.64 115.48
C GLU A 290 -44.15 58.12 115.69
N VAL A 291 -45.12 57.67 114.89
CA VAL A 291 -46.54 58.03 115.04
C VAL A 291 -47.14 57.44 116.31
N VAL A 292 -46.81 56.20 116.68
CA VAL A 292 -47.24 55.59 117.96
C VAL A 292 -46.65 56.35 119.15
N LEU A 293 -45.37 56.73 119.07
CA LEU A 293 -44.73 57.56 120.09
C LEU A 293 -45.36 58.96 120.19
N ARG A 294 -45.71 59.59 119.07
CA ARG A 294 -46.43 60.88 119.03
C ARG A 294 -47.90 60.75 119.51
N GLY A 295 -48.57 59.64 119.23
CA GLY A 295 -49.98 59.39 119.57
C GLY A 295 -50.21 58.97 121.02
N LEU A 296 -49.19 58.45 121.71
CA LEU A 296 -49.23 58.12 123.14
C LEU A 296 -48.90 59.31 124.06
N GLY A 297 -48.97 60.56 123.57
CA GLY A 297 -48.79 61.76 124.39
C GLY A 297 -47.36 61.99 124.87
N LEU A 298 -46.36 61.39 124.20
CA LEU A 298 -44.94 61.68 124.38
C LEU A 298 -44.41 62.39 123.12
N GLY A 299 -45.05 63.52 122.79
CA GLY A 299 -44.39 64.53 121.96
C GLY A 299 -43.23 65.11 122.75
N VAL A 300 -42.02 64.60 122.51
CA VAL A 300 -40.79 65.27 122.94
C VAL A 300 -40.66 66.51 122.07
N GLU A 301 -40.95 67.68 122.65
CA GLU A 301 -40.40 68.96 122.21
C GLU A 301 -38.87 68.87 122.29
N GLY A 302 -38.21 69.11 121.15
CA GLY A 302 -36.76 69.09 120.97
C GLY A 302 -36.41 69.31 119.51
#